data_AF-A0A1M6I7Z7-F1
#
_entry.id   AF-A0A1M6I7Z7-F1
#
_cell.length_a   1.000
_cell.length_b   1.000
_cell.length_c   1.000
_cell.angle_alpha   90.00
_cell.angle_beta   90.00
_cell.angle_gamma   90.00
#
_symmetry.space_group_name_H-M   'P 1'
#
loop_
_entity.id
_entity.type
_entity.pdbx_description
1 polymer ?
#
loop_
_entity_poly.entity_id
_entity_poly.type
_entity_poly.pdbx_seq_one_letter_code
_entity_poly.pdbx_strand_id
1 'polypeptide(L)'
;MIVNRFVVLLAFVGVLASCSDDDNSITIEPPRALSEVLAENEAEIQEYLSTHYYNYMDFQDPPEDFDYKVEVKEIPEDDTTGIKPLAEFVEALEIDVPSSHFLIEEKEETVTHKLYYVIARQGVGDAITVADSAFVRYQGQLLSGDVFDDSRVNSPIWFNLPSLQASATSLFSGTPARGFAEGASLLKGGSEPVDNGDGTFTVEDYGVGLFIFPSGLGYYNSSQSIIGAYSPMVFMIDLLAVKGETDHDGDGTLTIDEDTNGDGYFYNDDADDDGLVDYLDADSN
;
A
#
# COMPACT_ATOMS: atom_id res chain seq x y z
N MET A 1 -45.60 77.28 15.41
CA MET A 1 -44.48 76.34 15.54
C MET A 1 -44.80 75.41 16.70
N ILE A 2 -45.40 74.26 16.41
CA ILE A 2 -45.58 73.17 17.37
C ILE A 2 -45.38 71.89 16.56
N VAL A 3 -44.30 71.19 16.89
CA VAL A 3 -44.01 69.83 16.44
C VAL A 3 -44.48 68.92 17.55
N ASN A 4 -45.24 67.85 17.24
CA ASN A 4 -44.93 66.55 17.83
C ASN A 4 -45.55 65.40 17.04
N ARG A 5 -44.68 64.43 16.79
CA ARG A 5 -44.81 63.30 15.88
C ARG A 5 -45.42 62.11 16.63
N PHE A 6 -46.20 61.31 15.91
CA PHE A 6 -46.85 60.10 16.36
C PHE A 6 -45.87 59.09 17.00
N VAL A 7 -46.25 58.55 18.15
CA VAL A 7 -45.60 57.39 18.78
C VAL A 7 -46.35 56.14 18.35
N VAL A 8 -45.64 55.23 17.67
CA VAL A 8 -46.13 53.91 17.26
C VAL A 8 -45.85 52.91 18.38
N LEU A 9 -46.89 52.21 18.84
CA LEU A 9 -46.83 51.16 19.84
C LEU A 9 -46.47 49.84 19.15
N LEU A 10 -45.34 49.25 19.51
CA LEU A 10 -44.80 48.00 18.94
C LEU A 10 -45.20 46.84 19.86
N ALA A 11 -46.15 46.01 19.42
CA ALA A 11 -46.50 44.76 20.09
C ALA A 11 -45.63 43.63 19.50
N PHE A 12 -44.68 43.13 20.30
CA PHE A 12 -43.85 41.98 19.95
C PHE A 12 -44.46 40.74 20.61
N VAL A 13 -45.17 39.92 19.83
CA VAL A 13 -45.60 38.57 20.22
C VAL A 13 -44.45 37.64 19.86
N GLY A 14 -43.86 36.99 20.86
CA GLY A 14 -42.79 36.02 20.69
C GLY A 14 -43.28 34.80 19.92
N VAL A 15 -42.72 34.57 18.74
CA VAL A 15 -42.73 33.27 18.07
C VAL A 15 -41.49 32.54 18.58
N LEU A 16 -41.71 31.51 19.39
CA LEU A 16 -40.69 30.51 19.71
C LEU A 16 -40.47 29.68 18.43
N ALA A 17 -39.55 30.13 17.59
CA ALA A 17 -38.98 29.29 16.55
C ALA A 17 -37.92 28.41 17.22
N SER A 18 -38.24 27.13 17.39
CA SER A 18 -37.29 26.08 17.68
C SER A 18 -36.32 26.02 16.50
N CYS A 19 -35.07 26.44 16.69
CA CYS A 19 -33.98 25.91 15.88
C CYS A 19 -33.93 24.40 16.17
N SER A 20 -34.03 23.60 15.12
CA SER A 20 -33.49 22.24 15.15
C SER A 20 -31.99 22.41 15.25
N ASP A 21 -31.36 21.78 16.22
CA ASP A 21 -29.92 21.57 16.17
C ASP A 21 -29.67 20.63 15.00
N ASP A 22 -29.24 21.19 13.86
CA ASP A 22 -28.63 20.42 12.78
C ASP A 22 -27.22 20.02 13.25
N ASP A 23 -27.18 19.12 14.23
CA ASP A 23 -25.96 18.43 14.65
C ASP A 23 -25.59 17.44 13.55
N ASN A 24 -25.00 17.96 12.47
CA ASN A 24 -24.32 17.19 11.46
C ASN A 24 -22.98 16.67 12.01
N SER A 25 -23.01 16.05 13.20
CA SER A 25 -21.88 15.35 13.78
C SER A 25 -21.55 14.19 12.86
N ILE A 26 -20.38 14.26 12.22
CA ILE A 26 -19.81 13.14 11.49
C ILE A 26 -19.46 12.12 12.57
N THR A 27 -20.27 11.08 12.72
CA THR A 27 -19.93 9.92 13.55
C THR A 27 -18.84 9.15 12.82
N ILE A 28 -17.58 9.35 13.24
CA ILE A 28 -16.46 8.53 12.79
C ILE A 28 -16.62 7.19 13.52
N GLU A 29 -16.89 6.13 12.76
CA GLU A 29 -16.91 4.78 13.30
C GLU A 29 -15.47 4.41 13.69
N PRO A 30 -15.23 3.96 14.94
CA PRO A 30 -13.90 3.56 15.35
C PRO A 30 -13.42 2.37 14.51
N PRO A 31 -12.11 2.26 14.22
CA PRO A 31 -11.56 1.13 13.49
C PRO A 31 -11.86 -0.19 14.20
N ARG A 32 -12.14 -1.24 13.42
CA ARG A 32 -12.36 -2.60 13.93
C ARG A 32 -11.06 -3.17 14.53
N ALA A 33 -11.19 -4.18 15.38
CA ALA A 33 -10.05 -4.84 15.99
C ALA A 33 -9.15 -5.52 14.95
N LEU A 34 -7.84 -5.35 15.09
CA LEU A 34 -6.84 -5.82 14.12
C LEU A 34 -6.87 -7.34 13.96
N SER A 35 -6.96 -8.07 15.08
CA SER A 35 -7.07 -9.54 15.08
C SER A 35 -8.36 -10.08 14.43
N GLU A 36 -9.47 -9.34 14.49
CA GLU A 36 -10.74 -9.73 13.85
C GLU A 36 -10.64 -9.55 12.32
N VAL A 37 -10.19 -8.38 11.87
CA VAL A 37 -10.03 -8.09 10.45
C VAL A 37 -9.00 -9.01 9.80
N LEU A 38 -7.88 -9.30 10.49
CA LEU A 38 -6.89 -10.23 9.99
C LEU A 38 -7.49 -11.62 9.74
N ALA A 39 -8.32 -12.13 10.65
CA ALA A 39 -8.93 -13.44 10.49
C ALA A 39 -9.88 -13.51 9.27
N GLU A 40 -10.61 -12.42 9.00
CA GLU A 40 -11.49 -12.31 7.82
C GLU A 40 -10.68 -12.23 6.52
N ASN A 41 -9.71 -11.32 6.46
CA ASN A 41 -8.84 -11.16 5.30
C ASN A 41 -8.03 -12.44 5.01
N GLU A 42 -7.56 -13.13 6.03
CA GLU A 42 -6.85 -14.41 5.87
C GLU A 42 -7.77 -15.46 5.24
N ALA A 43 -9.04 -15.56 5.66
CA ALA A 43 -9.99 -16.48 5.04
C ALA A 43 -10.23 -16.16 3.55
N GLU A 44 -10.40 -14.89 3.21
CA GLU A 44 -10.58 -14.41 1.83
C GLU A 44 -9.34 -14.68 0.97
N ILE A 45 -8.14 -14.43 1.51
CA ILE A 45 -6.87 -14.69 0.81
C ILE A 45 -6.69 -16.20 0.60
N GLN A 46 -6.95 -17.04 1.60
CA GLN A 46 -6.84 -18.50 1.44
C GLN A 46 -7.82 -19.04 0.39
N GLU A 47 -9.04 -18.50 0.32
CA GLU A 47 -9.99 -18.81 -0.75
C GLU A 47 -9.43 -18.41 -2.11
N TYR A 48 -8.93 -17.17 -2.25
CA TYR A 48 -8.32 -16.68 -3.48
C TYR A 48 -7.14 -17.55 -3.95
N LEU A 49 -6.23 -17.89 -3.03
CA LEU A 49 -5.07 -18.75 -3.31
C LEU A 49 -5.47 -20.15 -3.79
N SER A 50 -6.61 -20.67 -3.33
CA SER A 50 -7.11 -22.00 -3.71
C SER A 50 -7.91 -22.01 -5.01
N THR A 51 -8.50 -20.87 -5.40
CA THR A 51 -9.40 -20.75 -6.55
C THR A 51 -8.76 -20.05 -7.75
N HIS A 52 -7.58 -19.46 -7.59
CA HIS A 52 -6.87 -18.76 -8.65
C HIS A 52 -5.52 -19.41 -8.96
N TYR A 53 -5.04 -19.20 -10.18
CA TYR A 53 -3.70 -19.57 -10.64
C TYR A 53 -3.08 -18.39 -11.40
N TYR A 54 -1.75 -18.38 -11.51
CA TYR A 54 -1.05 -17.47 -12.41
C TYR A 54 -0.52 -18.22 -13.63
N ASN A 55 -0.11 -17.48 -14.66
CA ASN A 55 0.48 -18.00 -15.90
C ASN A 55 1.89 -18.63 -15.74
N TYR A 56 2.12 -19.45 -14.71
CA TYR A 56 3.42 -20.07 -14.39
C TYR A 56 4.00 -20.92 -15.51
N MET A 57 3.17 -21.53 -16.35
CA MET A 57 3.64 -22.33 -17.48
C MET A 57 4.37 -21.46 -18.50
N ASP A 58 3.89 -20.23 -18.73
CA ASP A 58 4.54 -19.27 -19.63
C ASP A 58 5.88 -18.80 -19.05
N PHE A 59 6.06 -18.79 -17.73
CA PHE A 59 7.38 -18.53 -17.12
C PHE A 59 8.32 -19.75 -17.19
N GLN A 60 7.80 -20.97 -17.20
CA GLN A 60 8.59 -22.21 -17.27
C GLN A 60 9.04 -22.57 -18.70
N ASP A 61 8.19 -22.30 -19.70
CA ASP A 61 8.46 -22.48 -21.13
C ASP A 61 8.04 -21.21 -21.89
N PRO A 62 8.84 -20.12 -21.82
CA PRO A 62 8.47 -18.83 -22.40
C PRO A 62 8.26 -18.89 -23.91
N PRO A 63 7.08 -18.46 -24.42
CA PRO A 63 6.89 -18.26 -25.85
C PRO A 63 7.76 -17.09 -26.37
N GLU A 64 8.01 -17.06 -27.69
CA GLU A 64 8.94 -16.11 -28.33
C GLU A 64 8.62 -14.64 -28.02
N ASP A 65 7.34 -14.28 -27.88
CA ASP A 65 6.87 -12.91 -27.65
C ASP A 65 6.32 -12.70 -26.21
N PHE A 66 6.76 -13.50 -25.23
CA PHE A 66 6.30 -13.35 -23.85
C PHE A 66 6.73 -12.01 -23.26
N ASP A 67 5.79 -11.23 -22.72
CA ASP A 67 6.05 -9.92 -22.11
C ASP A 67 6.43 -10.02 -20.62
N TYR A 68 6.56 -11.25 -20.10
CA TYR A 68 6.87 -11.56 -18.70
C TYR A 68 5.91 -10.94 -17.69
N LYS A 69 4.69 -10.58 -18.08
CA LYS A 69 3.69 -10.13 -17.14
C LYS A 69 3.05 -11.31 -16.41
N VAL A 70 2.88 -11.15 -15.10
CA VAL A 70 2.04 -12.04 -14.32
C VAL A 70 0.58 -11.73 -14.62
N GLU A 71 -0.17 -12.77 -14.99
CA GLU A 71 -1.61 -12.73 -15.13
C GLU A 71 -2.22 -13.73 -14.14
N VAL A 72 -3.17 -13.26 -13.32
CA VAL A 72 -3.91 -14.12 -12.38
C VAL A 72 -5.32 -14.36 -12.90
N LYS A 73 -5.75 -15.63 -12.90
CA LYS A 73 -7.05 -16.07 -13.42
C LYS A 73 -7.70 -17.04 -12.44
N GLU A 74 -9.02 -17.06 -12.42
CA GLU A 74 -9.80 -18.07 -11.71
C GLU A 74 -9.62 -19.44 -12.40
N ILE A 75 -9.53 -20.51 -11.60
CA ILE A 75 -9.44 -21.89 -12.07
C ILE A 75 -10.80 -22.29 -12.65
N PRO A 76 -10.87 -22.72 -13.93
CA PRO A 76 -12.13 -23.16 -14.53
C PRO A 76 -12.73 -24.38 -13.83
N GLU A 77 -14.05 -24.42 -13.67
CA GLU A 77 -14.74 -25.58 -13.08
C GLU A 77 -14.62 -26.86 -13.93
N ASP A 78 -14.57 -26.71 -15.27
CA ASP A 78 -14.76 -27.83 -16.22
C ASP A 78 -13.46 -28.48 -16.71
N ASP A 79 -12.34 -27.75 -16.75
CA ASP A 79 -11.03 -28.28 -17.16
C ASP A 79 -9.90 -27.71 -16.31
N THR A 80 -9.51 -28.50 -15.30
CA THR A 80 -8.40 -28.20 -14.40
C THR A 80 -7.12 -28.93 -14.80
N THR A 81 -7.09 -29.58 -15.97
CA THR A 81 -5.99 -30.47 -16.34
C THR A 81 -4.68 -29.71 -16.44
N GLY A 82 -3.78 -29.98 -15.50
CA GLY A 82 -2.47 -29.35 -15.46
C GLY A 82 -2.45 -27.97 -14.80
N ILE A 83 -3.57 -27.43 -14.36
CA ILE A 83 -3.65 -26.15 -13.62
C ILE A 83 -3.39 -26.40 -12.14
N LYS A 84 -2.48 -25.62 -11.56
CA LYS A 84 -2.15 -25.64 -10.13
C LYS A 84 -2.59 -24.34 -9.48
N PRO A 85 -3.24 -24.38 -8.30
CA PRO A 85 -3.63 -23.18 -7.58
C PRO A 85 -2.43 -22.38 -7.10
N LEU A 86 -2.61 -21.08 -6.89
CA LEU A 86 -1.61 -20.18 -6.30
C LEU A 86 -1.07 -20.70 -4.96
N ALA A 87 -1.93 -21.37 -4.17
CA ALA A 87 -1.55 -22.02 -2.92
C ALA A 87 -0.38 -23.02 -3.04
N GLU A 88 -0.10 -23.57 -4.23
CA GLU A 88 1.07 -24.45 -4.45
C GLU A 88 2.39 -23.68 -4.69
N PHE A 89 2.33 -22.37 -4.91
CA PHE A 89 3.48 -21.56 -5.32
C PHE A 89 3.84 -20.46 -4.33
N VAL A 90 2.88 -19.98 -3.55
CA VAL A 90 3.12 -18.85 -2.65
C VAL A 90 4.04 -19.21 -1.49
N GLU A 91 4.94 -18.28 -1.20
CA GLU A 91 5.65 -18.18 0.07
C GLU A 91 4.99 -17.10 0.93
N ALA A 92 5.36 -17.01 2.21
CA ALA A 92 4.81 -16.03 3.13
C ALA A 92 5.94 -15.26 3.85
N LEU A 93 5.83 -13.95 3.88
CA LEU A 93 6.61 -13.05 4.73
C LEU A 93 5.72 -12.63 5.91
N GLU A 94 6.22 -12.84 7.13
CA GLU A 94 5.54 -12.45 8.37
C GLU A 94 5.96 -11.04 8.77
N ILE A 95 4.98 -10.18 9.03
CA ILE A 95 5.18 -8.76 9.35
C ILE A 95 4.34 -8.43 10.58
N ASP A 96 5.00 -7.97 11.64
CA ASP A 96 4.30 -7.54 12.85
C ASP A 96 3.69 -6.14 12.68
N VAL A 97 2.41 -6.03 13.02
CA VAL A 97 1.65 -4.79 12.92
C VAL A 97 1.01 -4.47 14.27
N PRO A 98 1.41 -3.38 14.94
CA PRO A 98 0.77 -2.92 16.15
C PRO A 98 -0.54 -2.18 15.81
N SER A 99 -1.56 -2.45 16.64
CA SER A 99 -2.88 -1.81 16.63
C SER A 99 -2.83 -0.27 16.70
N SER A 100 -1.77 0.30 17.28
CA SER A 100 -1.52 1.74 17.33
C SER A 100 -1.37 2.36 15.94
N HIS A 101 -0.89 1.62 14.93
CA HIS A 101 -0.80 2.11 13.54
C HIS A 101 -2.18 2.53 12.99
N PHE A 102 -3.26 1.96 13.51
CA PHE A 102 -4.62 2.26 13.08
C PHE A 102 -5.42 3.02 14.13
N LEU A 103 -4.77 3.61 15.15
CA LEU A 103 -5.43 4.31 16.26
C LEU A 103 -6.47 3.43 17.01
N ILE A 104 -6.20 2.13 17.11
CA ILE A 104 -7.03 1.20 17.89
C ILE A 104 -6.52 1.21 19.34
N GLU A 105 -7.15 2.03 20.19
CA GLU A 105 -6.70 2.23 21.58
C GLU A 105 -7.32 1.25 22.58
N GLU A 106 -8.47 0.63 22.27
CA GLU A 106 -9.22 -0.16 23.26
C GLU A 106 -8.49 -1.43 23.71
N LYS A 107 -7.59 -1.96 22.87
CA LYS A 107 -6.78 -3.15 23.16
C LYS A 107 -5.46 -3.08 22.38
N GLU A 108 -4.44 -2.54 23.03
CA GLU A 108 -3.08 -2.54 22.49
C GLU A 108 -2.62 -3.99 22.25
N GLU A 109 -2.50 -4.33 20.97
CA GLU A 109 -1.98 -5.61 20.50
C GLU A 109 -1.04 -5.41 19.30
N THR A 110 -0.05 -6.29 19.18
CA THR A 110 0.73 -6.49 17.95
C THR A 110 0.30 -7.81 17.34
N VAL A 111 -0.04 -7.79 16.05
CA VAL A 111 -0.52 -8.97 15.34
C VAL A 111 0.33 -9.21 14.10
N THR A 112 0.82 -10.44 13.96
CA THR A 112 1.62 -10.88 12.82
C THR A 112 0.72 -11.10 11.60
N HIS A 113 0.91 -10.27 10.58
CA HIS A 113 0.27 -10.38 9.27
C HIS A 113 1.14 -11.20 8.32
N LYS A 114 0.51 -11.82 7.31
CA LYS A 114 1.22 -12.53 6.25
C LYS A 114 1.04 -11.81 4.92
N LEU A 115 2.17 -11.47 4.30
CA LEU A 115 2.24 -11.13 2.89
C LEU A 115 2.56 -12.42 2.13
N TYR A 116 1.64 -12.85 1.28
CA TYR A 116 1.85 -14.00 0.41
C TYR A 116 2.46 -13.54 -0.91
N TYR A 117 3.46 -14.25 -1.41
CA TYR A 117 4.16 -13.83 -2.61
C TYR A 117 4.59 -14.96 -3.52
N VAL A 118 4.71 -14.64 -4.80
CA VAL A 118 5.39 -15.47 -5.81
C VAL A 118 6.45 -14.60 -6.47
N ILE A 119 7.70 -15.06 -6.45
CA ILE A 119 8.77 -14.49 -7.27
C ILE A 119 8.81 -15.27 -8.59
N ALA A 120 8.14 -14.77 -9.62
CA ALA A 120 8.11 -15.40 -10.94
C ALA A 120 9.47 -15.28 -11.66
N ARG A 121 10.19 -14.18 -11.41
CA ARG A 121 11.59 -13.98 -11.81
C ARG A 121 12.30 -13.11 -10.79
N GLN A 122 13.48 -13.52 -10.30
CA GLN A 122 14.17 -12.75 -9.25
C GLN A 122 14.66 -11.38 -9.71
N GLY A 123 15.14 -11.27 -10.94
CA GLY A 123 15.95 -10.14 -11.39
C GLY A 123 17.45 -10.42 -11.26
N VAL A 124 18.27 -9.79 -12.11
CA VAL A 124 19.74 -10.01 -12.15
C VAL A 124 20.56 -8.83 -11.61
N GLY A 125 19.92 -7.68 -11.43
CA GLY A 125 20.54 -6.46 -10.94
C GLY A 125 20.61 -6.41 -9.41
N ASP A 126 20.62 -5.18 -8.89
CA ASP A 126 20.79 -4.91 -7.47
C ASP A 126 19.59 -5.39 -6.65
N ALA A 127 19.89 -5.83 -5.42
CA ALA A 127 18.86 -6.04 -4.41
C ALA A 127 18.35 -4.69 -3.91
N ILE A 128 17.11 -4.69 -3.43
CA ILE A 128 16.43 -3.52 -2.90
C ILE A 128 16.00 -3.77 -1.46
N THR A 129 16.03 -2.74 -0.64
CA THR A 129 15.51 -2.74 0.73
C THR A 129 14.26 -1.87 0.82
N VAL A 130 13.52 -2.01 1.92
CA VAL A 130 12.37 -1.14 2.21
C VAL A 130 12.76 0.34 2.43
N ALA A 131 14.05 0.65 2.54
CA ALA A 131 14.60 2.00 2.65
C ALA A 131 14.82 2.70 1.30
N ASP A 132 14.80 1.96 0.20
CA ASP A 132 15.30 2.44 -1.09
C ASP A 132 14.19 3.01 -2.00
N SER A 133 14.59 3.47 -3.19
CA SER A 133 13.66 3.81 -4.26
C SER A 133 13.61 2.72 -5.35
N ALA A 134 12.40 2.35 -5.76
CA ALA A 134 12.12 1.33 -6.75
C ALA A 134 11.58 1.94 -8.05
N PHE A 135 12.18 1.61 -9.20
CA PHE A 135 11.64 1.93 -10.52
C PHE A 135 10.87 0.74 -11.07
N VAL A 136 9.55 0.87 -11.15
CA VAL A 136 8.66 -0.28 -11.37
C VAL A 136 7.66 -0.05 -12.48
N ARG A 137 7.17 -1.16 -13.04
CA ARG A 137 5.80 -1.24 -13.57
C ARG A 137 4.98 -2.05 -12.59
N TYR A 138 3.73 -1.68 -12.37
CA TYR A 138 2.84 -2.41 -11.46
C TYR A 138 1.38 -2.35 -11.91
N GLN A 139 0.61 -3.30 -11.40
CA GLN A 139 -0.84 -3.27 -11.37
C GLN A 139 -1.31 -3.65 -9.97
N GLY A 140 -2.17 -2.82 -9.39
CA GLY A 140 -2.87 -3.07 -8.12
C GLY A 140 -4.33 -3.41 -8.37
N GLN A 141 -4.80 -4.52 -7.80
CA GLN A 141 -6.19 -4.96 -7.89
C GLN A 141 -6.71 -5.56 -6.57
N LEU A 142 -8.03 -5.58 -6.43
CA LEU A 142 -8.70 -6.30 -5.34
C LEU A 142 -8.76 -7.80 -5.62
N LEU A 143 -9.09 -8.62 -4.61
CA LEU A 143 -9.34 -10.06 -4.79
C LEU A 143 -10.48 -10.35 -5.79
N SER A 144 -11.39 -9.39 -6.02
CA SER A 144 -12.43 -9.49 -7.06
C SER A 144 -11.89 -9.39 -8.49
N GLY A 145 -10.64 -8.96 -8.66
CA GLY A 145 -10.04 -8.62 -9.95
C GLY A 145 -10.27 -7.17 -10.38
N ASP A 146 -10.96 -6.36 -9.58
CA ASP A 146 -11.14 -4.93 -9.86
C ASP A 146 -9.79 -4.20 -9.73
N VAL A 147 -9.27 -3.69 -10.85
CA VAL A 147 -8.02 -2.90 -10.90
C VAL A 147 -8.29 -1.50 -10.36
N PHE A 148 -7.58 -1.11 -9.30
CA PHE A 148 -7.69 0.21 -8.69
C PHE A 148 -6.58 1.16 -9.12
N ASP A 149 -5.42 0.63 -9.55
CA ASP A 149 -4.29 1.44 -9.99
C ASP A 149 -3.37 0.63 -10.92
N ASP A 150 -2.78 1.29 -11.91
CA ASP A 150 -1.74 0.73 -12.76
C ASP A 150 -0.73 1.80 -13.20
N SER A 151 0.54 1.40 -13.30
CA SER A 151 1.45 2.12 -14.16
C SER A 151 1.23 1.64 -15.60
N ARG A 152 0.83 2.54 -16.50
CA ARG A 152 0.69 2.19 -17.92
C ARG A 152 1.96 1.48 -18.40
N VAL A 153 1.82 0.40 -19.18
CA VAL A 153 2.92 -0.50 -19.61
C VAL A 153 4.18 0.24 -20.12
N ASN A 154 4.02 1.40 -20.77
CA ASN A 154 5.10 2.21 -21.32
C ASN A 154 5.48 3.44 -20.45
N SER A 155 5.12 3.43 -19.16
CA SER A 155 5.31 4.55 -18.24
C SER A 155 5.65 4.04 -16.83
N PRO A 156 6.77 3.32 -16.66
CA PRO A 156 7.27 2.96 -15.34
C PRO A 156 7.45 4.19 -14.43
N ILE A 157 7.32 3.99 -13.13
CA ILE A 157 7.33 5.05 -12.12
C ILE A 157 8.32 4.73 -11.00
N TRP A 158 8.88 5.79 -10.41
CA TRP A 158 9.69 5.69 -9.19
C TRP A 158 8.78 5.75 -7.96
N PHE A 159 8.92 4.77 -7.08
CA PHE A 159 8.42 4.83 -5.72
C PHE A 159 9.57 4.98 -4.74
N ASN A 160 9.43 5.93 -3.80
CA ASN A 160 10.16 5.93 -2.54
C ASN A 160 9.46 4.89 -1.64
N LEU A 161 10.10 3.75 -1.37
CA LEU A 161 9.47 2.66 -0.63
C LEU A 161 9.16 3.02 0.83
N PRO A 162 10.02 3.75 1.57
CA PRO A 162 9.64 4.28 2.89
C PRO A 162 8.32 5.03 2.86
N SER A 163 8.10 5.91 1.88
CA SER A 163 6.86 6.71 1.79
C SER A 163 5.58 5.87 1.58
N LEU A 164 5.70 4.61 1.17
CA LEU A 164 4.59 3.67 1.01
C LEU A 164 4.25 2.92 2.30
N GLN A 165 4.94 3.20 3.41
CA GLN A 165 4.68 2.57 4.70
C GLN A 165 3.78 3.40 5.62
N ALA A 166 3.34 4.58 5.19
CA ALA A 166 2.52 5.46 6.04
C ALA A 166 1.31 4.71 6.59
N SER A 167 1.10 4.78 7.91
CA SER A 167 -0.17 4.31 8.45
C SER A 167 -1.31 5.17 7.90
N ALA A 168 -2.53 4.63 7.85
CA ALA A 168 -3.71 5.38 7.41
C ALA A 168 -4.02 6.63 8.26
N THR A 169 -3.35 6.76 9.40
CA THR A 169 -3.51 7.82 10.39
C THR A 169 -2.26 8.69 10.53
N SER A 170 -1.24 8.43 9.71
CA SER A 170 0.00 9.19 9.70
C SER A 170 -0.26 10.67 9.44
N LEU A 171 0.47 11.52 10.18
CA LEU A 171 0.44 12.98 10.01
C LEU A 171 1.42 13.45 8.92
N PHE A 172 2.27 12.54 8.42
CA PHE A 172 3.25 12.82 7.38
C PHE A 172 2.73 12.42 5.99
N SER A 173 3.37 12.97 4.97
CA SER A 173 3.04 12.64 3.58
C SER A 173 3.48 11.20 3.28
N GLY A 174 2.52 10.34 2.94
CA GLY A 174 2.81 8.99 2.44
C GLY A 174 1.55 8.25 2.03
N THR A 175 1.70 7.00 1.63
CA THR A 175 0.62 6.14 1.13
C THR A 175 0.53 4.87 1.98
N PRO A 176 -0.65 4.43 2.44
CA PRO A 176 -0.83 3.16 3.15
C PRO A 176 -0.72 1.96 2.22
N ALA A 177 0.50 1.58 1.86
CA ALA A 177 0.80 0.47 0.98
C ALA A 177 2.04 -0.31 1.46
N ARG A 178 2.18 -0.53 2.78
CA ARG A 178 3.36 -1.18 3.36
C ARG A 178 3.65 -2.53 2.71
N GLY A 179 2.61 -3.32 2.43
CA GLY A 179 2.74 -4.61 1.74
C GLY A 179 3.35 -4.49 0.33
N PHE A 180 3.18 -3.35 -0.35
CA PHE A 180 3.90 -3.09 -1.60
C PHE A 180 5.39 -2.91 -1.36
N ALA A 181 5.79 -2.10 -0.36
CA ALA A 181 7.20 -1.85 -0.04
C ALA A 181 7.92 -3.14 0.38
N GLU A 182 7.29 -3.88 1.31
CA GLU A 182 7.78 -5.17 1.79
C GLU A 182 7.88 -6.20 0.65
N GLY A 183 6.86 -6.28 -0.20
CA GLY A 183 6.86 -7.18 -1.36
C GLY A 183 7.93 -6.81 -2.39
N ALA A 184 8.08 -5.52 -2.71
CA ALA A 184 9.09 -5.05 -3.65
C ALA A 184 10.52 -5.38 -3.17
N SER A 185 10.77 -5.35 -1.85
CA SER A 185 12.07 -5.70 -1.25
C SER A 185 12.50 -7.16 -1.48
N LEU A 186 11.57 -8.04 -1.89
CA LEU A 186 11.86 -9.45 -2.21
C LEU A 186 12.43 -9.65 -3.62
N LEU A 187 12.40 -8.61 -4.47
CA LEU A 187 12.88 -8.66 -5.85
C LEU A 187 14.29 -8.08 -6.01
N LYS A 188 14.84 -8.21 -7.22
CA LYS A 188 16.03 -7.49 -7.68
C LYS A 188 15.71 -6.70 -8.95
N GLY A 189 16.49 -5.65 -9.19
CA GLY A 189 16.44 -4.88 -10.43
C GLY A 189 16.79 -5.72 -11.67
N GLY A 190 16.61 -5.10 -12.83
CA GLY A 190 17.05 -5.65 -14.11
C GLY A 190 18.53 -5.44 -14.39
N SER A 191 18.92 -5.83 -15.59
CA SER A 191 20.24 -5.53 -16.13
C SER A 191 20.41 -4.03 -16.37
N GLU A 192 21.66 -3.61 -16.60
CA GLU A 192 21.99 -2.23 -16.92
C GLU A 192 21.14 -1.70 -18.09
N PRO A 193 20.54 -0.51 -17.97
CA PRO A 193 19.66 0.04 -18.99
C PRO A 193 20.41 0.28 -20.31
N VAL A 194 19.82 -0.19 -21.40
CA VAL A 194 20.32 0.02 -22.77
C VAL A 194 19.63 1.25 -23.37
N ASP A 195 20.42 2.24 -23.77
CA ASP A 195 19.93 3.42 -24.50
C ASP A 195 19.51 3.04 -25.93
N ASN A 196 18.25 3.33 -26.27
CA ASN A 196 17.69 3.02 -27.60
C ASN A 196 18.01 4.10 -28.66
N GLY A 197 18.63 5.21 -28.27
CA GLY A 197 19.01 6.31 -29.17
C GLY A 197 17.89 7.28 -29.53
N ASP A 198 16.70 7.11 -28.96
CA ASP A 198 15.52 7.97 -29.13
C ASP A 198 15.06 8.65 -27.83
N GLY A 199 15.87 8.56 -26.77
CA GLY A 199 15.57 9.07 -25.44
C GLY A 199 14.79 8.09 -24.56
N THR A 200 14.58 6.86 -25.02
CA THR A 200 14.05 5.76 -24.22
C THR A 200 15.16 4.78 -23.81
N PHE A 201 14.91 4.03 -22.75
CA PHE A 201 15.81 3.00 -22.25
C PHE A 201 15.08 1.66 -22.20
N THR A 202 15.80 0.59 -22.49
CA THR A 202 15.35 -0.79 -22.32
C THR A 202 16.06 -1.41 -21.13
N VAL A 203 15.31 -2.05 -20.26
CA VAL A 203 15.83 -2.85 -19.14
C VAL A 203 15.38 -4.29 -19.35
N GLU A 204 16.34 -5.21 -19.37
CA GLU A 204 16.09 -6.65 -19.50
C GLU A 204 16.26 -7.35 -18.14
N ASP A 205 15.86 -8.61 -18.05
CA ASP A 205 16.13 -9.46 -16.88
C ASP A 205 15.72 -8.87 -15.51
N TYR A 206 14.68 -8.04 -15.49
CA TYR A 206 14.11 -7.39 -14.30
C TYR A 206 13.37 -8.35 -13.37
N GLY A 207 13.25 -8.02 -12.08
CA GLY A 207 12.45 -8.80 -11.15
C GLY A 207 10.97 -8.77 -11.51
N VAL A 208 10.26 -9.90 -11.35
CA VAL A 208 8.82 -10.03 -11.59
C VAL A 208 8.19 -10.77 -10.42
N GLY A 209 7.19 -10.15 -9.79
CA GLY A 209 6.55 -10.69 -8.59
C GLY A 209 5.05 -10.47 -8.53
N LEU A 210 4.38 -11.32 -7.75
CA LEU A 210 2.99 -11.21 -7.33
C LEU A 210 2.96 -11.17 -5.80
N PHE A 211 2.24 -10.21 -5.23
CA PHE A 211 2.12 -9.99 -3.78
C PHE A 211 0.65 -9.88 -3.40
N ILE A 212 0.22 -10.63 -2.40
CA ILE A 212 -1.15 -10.64 -1.88
C ILE A 212 -1.08 -10.41 -0.38
N PHE A 213 -1.74 -9.37 0.11
CA PHE A 213 -1.67 -9.03 1.53
C PHE A 213 -2.99 -8.52 2.11
N PRO A 214 -3.22 -8.75 3.42
CA PRO A 214 -4.39 -8.25 4.13
C PRO A 214 -4.39 -6.72 4.23
N SER A 215 -5.55 -6.16 4.49
CA SER A 215 -5.75 -4.70 4.58
C SER A 215 -4.91 -4.03 5.67
N GLY A 216 -4.47 -4.76 6.71
CA GLY A 216 -3.55 -4.28 7.75
C GLY A 216 -2.12 -4.01 7.26
N LEU A 217 -1.77 -4.41 6.04
CA LEU A 217 -0.55 -4.01 5.34
C LEU A 217 -0.83 -2.97 4.22
N GLY A 218 -2.02 -2.39 4.22
CA GLY A 218 -2.45 -1.38 3.26
C GLY A 218 -3.38 -0.35 3.89
N TYR A 219 -4.51 -0.09 3.22
CA TYR A 219 -5.43 0.98 3.61
C TYR A 219 -6.28 0.72 4.86
N TYR A 220 -6.32 -0.52 5.37
CA TYR A 220 -7.11 -0.93 6.53
C TYR A 220 -8.53 -0.32 6.54
N ASN A 221 -8.91 0.49 7.52
CA ASN A 221 -10.23 1.10 7.63
C ASN A 221 -10.45 2.32 6.69
N SER A 222 -9.42 2.79 5.99
CA SER A 222 -9.47 3.97 5.13
C SER A 222 -9.92 3.61 3.72
N SER A 223 -11.21 3.78 3.43
CA SER A 223 -11.73 3.54 2.08
C SER A 223 -11.17 4.55 1.08
N GLN A 224 -10.74 4.07 -0.08
CA GLN A 224 -10.37 4.88 -1.25
C GLN A 224 -11.34 4.58 -2.39
N SER A 225 -11.46 5.47 -3.37
CA SER A 225 -12.26 5.32 -4.60
C SER A 225 -13.03 3.99 -4.75
N ILE A 226 -12.36 2.92 -5.23
CA ILE A 226 -12.95 1.57 -5.35
C ILE A 226 -12.45 0.59 -4.28
N ILE A 227 -11.45 0.97 -3.49
CA ILE A 227 -10.89 0.16 -2.41
C ILE A 227 -11.78 0.33 -1.19
N GLY A 228 -12.63 -0.65 -0.91
CA GLY A 228 -13.45 -0.65 0.29
C GLY A 228 -12.59 -0.75 1.56
N ALA A 229 -13.13 -0.30 2.70
CA ALA A 229 -12.49 -0.55 3.99
C ALA A 229 -12.27 -2.06 4.20
N TYR A 230 -11.14 -2.38 4.81
CA TYR A 230 -10.69 -3.71 5.17
C TYR A 230 -10.48 -4.66 3.98
N SER A 231 -10.25 -4.12 2.77
CA SER A 231 -10.04 -4.93 1.58
C SER A 231 -8.60 -5.46 1.47
N PRO A 232 -8.39 -6.78 1.29
CA PRO A 232 -7.11 -7.32 0.87
C PRO A 232 -6.75 -6.86 -0.55
N MET A 233 -5.46 -6.86 -0.85
CA MET A 233 -4.92 -6.30 -2.08
C MET A 233 -3.99 -7.29 -2.77
N VAL A 234 -3.95 -7.21 -4.11
CA VAL A 234 -3.04 -7.97 -4.97
C VAL A 234 -2.23 -6.97 -5.80
N PHE A 235 -0.91 -7.11 -5.79
CA PHE A 235 0.00 -6.36 -6.64
C PHE A 235 0.82 -7.28 -7.52
N MET A 236 0.90 -6.97 -8.80
CA MET A 236 1.86 -7.56 -9.74
C MET A 236 2.88 -6.48 -10.08
N ILE A 237 4.16 -6.80 -9.96
CA ILE A 237 5.26 -5.82 -10.08
C ILE A 237 6.35 -6.35 -11.00
N ASP A 238 6.82 -5.47 -11.88
CA ASP A 238 8.10 -5.58 -12.57
C ASP A 238 9.09 -4.58 -11.95
N LEU A 239 10.15 -5.06 -11.29
CA LEU A 239 11.18 -4.21 -10.70
C LEU A 239 12.32 -3.98 -11.71
N LEU A 240 12.25 -2.84 -12.42
CA LEU A 240 13.18 -2.51 -13.49
C LEU A 240 14.53 -2.03 -12.95
N ALA A 241 14.53 -1.07 -12.02
CA ALA A 241 15.77 -0.52 -11.47
C ALA A 241 15.62 -0.17 -10.00
N VAL A 242 16.75 -0.10 -9.32
CA VAL A 242 16.87 0.24 -7.92
C VAL A 242 17.73 1.49 -7.81
N LYS A 243 17.31 2.42 -6.96
CA LYS A 243 18.20 3.46 -6.45
C LYS A 243 18.36 3.18 -4.96
N GLY A 244 19.45 2.51 -4.63
CA GLY A 244 19.83 2.17 -3.26
C GLY A 244 20.68 3.26 -2.61
N GLU A 245 21.08 3.01 -1.35
CA GLU A 245 21.90 3.94 -0.54
C GLU A 245 21.27 5.35 -0.53
N THR A 246 19.96 5.40 -0.31
CA THR A 246 19.22 6.66 -0.28
C THR A 246 19.39 7.36 1.06
N ASP A 247 19.45 8.69 0.96
CA ASP A 247 19.48 9.67 2.05
C ASP A 247 18.35 10.65 1.67
N HIS A 248 17.19 10.49 2.32
CA HIS A 248 15.92 11.06 1.86
C HIS A 248 15.73 12.53 2.27
N ASP A 249 16.33 12.91 3.38
CA ASP A 249 16.29 14.24 3.98
C ASP A 249 17.59 15.04 3.70
N GLY A 250 18.67 14.37 3.33
CA GLY A 250 19.93 14.96 2.87
C GLY A 250 20.89 15.32 4.01
N ASP A 251 20.78 14.67 5.16
CA ASP A 251 21.58 14.94 6.35
C ASP A 251 22.96 14.23 6.32
N GLY A 252 23.09 13.21 5.45
CA GLY A 252 24.29 12.39 5.27
C GLY A 252 24.24 11.01 5.96
N THR A 253 23.15 10.68 6.64
CA THR A 253 22.80 9.36 7.15
C THR A 253 21.99 8.62 6.08
N LEU A 254 22.23 7.32 5.90
CA LEU A 254 21.43 6.56 4.95
C LEU A 254 20.09 6.21 5.59
N THR A 255 19.01 6.24 4.82
CA THR A 255 17.67 5.89 5.31
C THR A 255 17.59 4.50 5.92
N ILE A 256 18.37 3.53 5.44
CA ILE A 256 18.41 2.21 6.07
C ILE A 256 19.05 2.22 7.47
N ASP A 257 19.92 3.17 7.76
CA ASP A 257 20.58 3.33 9.06
C ASP A 257 19.71 4.14 10.05
N GLU A 258 18.58 4.69 9.60
CA GLU A 258 17.58 5.44 10.39
C GLU A 258 16.43 4.56 10.91
N ASP A 259 16.44 3.26 10.58
CA ASP A 259 15.59 2.25 11.24
C ASP A 259 16.17 1.92 12.64
N THR A 260 15.91 2.79 13.60
CA THR A 260 16.52 2.74 14.94
C THR A 260 16.17 1.47 15.72
N ASN A 261 15.00 0.91 15.45
CA ASN A 261 14.47 -0.24 16.16
C ASN A 261 14.62 -1.57 15.37
N GLY A 262 14.93 -1.50 14.08
CA GLY A 262 15.26 -2.64 13.22
C GLY A 262 14.04 -3.44 12.74
N ASP A 263 12.84 -2.85 12.75
CA ASP A 263 11.59 -3.49 12.31
C ASP A 263 11.22 -3.23 10.85
N GLY A 264 12.05 -2.45 10.14
CA GLY A 264 11.87 -2.07 8.75
C GLY A 264 10.75 -1.03 8.50
N TYR A 265 10.19 -0.44 9.57
CA TYR A 265 9.04 0.45 9.54
C TYR A 265 9.38 1.89 9.93
N PHE A 266 9.94 2.68 9.01
CA PHE A 266 10.43 4.05 9.26
C PHE A 266 9.42 5.09 9.79
N TYR A 267 8.13 4.75 9.94
CA TYR A 267 7.12 5.68 10.48
C TYR A 267 6.99 5.62 12.01
N ASN A 268 7.73 4.73 12.69
CA ASN A 268 7.78 4.64 14.15
C ASN A 268 9.17 4.99 14.73
N ASP A 269 10.10 5.44 13.90
CA ASP A 269 11.44 5.90 14.29
C ASP A 269 11.44 7.44 14.40
N ASP A 270 11.70 7.92 15.62
CA ASP A 270 11.77 9.34 16.02
C ASP A 270 12.78 9.40 17.19
N ALA A 271 14.07 9.55 16.86
CA ALA A 271 15.17 9.34 17.80
C ALA A 271 15.30 10.46 18.85
N ASP A 272 14.88 11.68 18.52
CA ASP A 272 14.99 12.85 19.38
C ASP A 272 13.66 13.31 20.02
N ASP A 273 12.57 12.56 19.74
CA ASP A 273 11.21 12.74 20.25
C ASP A 273 10.60 14.12 19.86
N ASP A 274 10.98 14.69 18.72
CA ASP A 274 10.46 15.98 18.24
C ASP A 274 9.14 15.84 17.45
N GLY A 275 8.77 14.62 17.09
CA GLY A 275 7.55 14.28 16.38
C GLY A 275 7.67 14.33 14.86
N LEU A 276 8.88 14.34 14.30
CA LEU A 276 9.20 13.98 12.92
C LEU A 276 9.74 12.54 12.86
N VAL A 277 9.62 11.90 11.70
CA VAL A 277 10.19 10.56 11.50
C VAL A 277 11.61 10.70 10.98
N ASP A 278 12.55 9.91 11.53
CA ASP A 278 13.99 10.07 11.33
C ASP A 278 14.34 10.21 9.83
N TYR A 279 13.82 9.34 8.96
CA TYR A 279 14.14 9.39 7.52
C TYR A 279 13.65 10.62 6.74
N LEU A 280 12.91 11.52 7.38
CA LEU A 280 12.46 12.80 6.84
C LEU A 280 12.96 13.98 7.68
N ASP A 281 13.80 13.74 8.69
CA ASP A 281 14.22 14.71 9.68
C ASP A 281 15.74 14.97 9.68
N ALA A 282 16.15 16.05 9.03
CA ALA A 282 17.55 16.41 8.88
C ALA A 282 18.24 16.94 10.14
N ASP A 283 17.53 17.12 11.26
CA ASP A 283 18.11 17.41 12.57
C ASP A 283 18.16 16.23 13.55
N SER A 284 17.72 15.04 13.13
CA SER A 284 17.78 13.80 13.89
C SER A 284 19.25 13.32 14.09
N ASN A 285 19.91 13.76 15.17
CA ASN A 285 21.27 13.33 15.56
C ASN A 285 21.44 13.11 17.06
#